data_AF-A0A7Y1MTG1-F1
#
_entry.id   AF-A0A7Y1MTG1-F1
#
_cell.length_a   1.000
_cell.length_b   1.000
_cell.length_c   1.000
_cell.angle_alpha   90.00
_cell.angle_beta   90.00
_cell.angle_gamma   90.00
#
_symmetry.space_group_name_H-M   'P 1'
#
loop_
_entity.id
_entity.type
_entity.pdbx_description
1 polymer ?
#
loop_
_entity_poly.entity_id
_entity_poly.type
_entity_poly.pdbx_seq_one_letter_code
_entity_poly.pdbx_strand_id
1 'polypeptide(L)'
;MKKTLLLLSTLALLSACDKAPQAPKPAPPSVQASLVPETLPTDKWVGKWIGVEGLHLTVSKDDSIGRGHYLLTMQYGLDADAAGTFKGQAGEDGILFNRPDGPQVLRAGNGAATGLKWLADKKDCLVVNTGEGYCRE
;
A
#
# COMPACT_ATOMS: atom_id res chain seq x y z
N MET A 1 -55.89 -56.83 -21.86
CA MET A 1 -56.87 -56.19 -22.76
C MET A 1 -56.17 -55.12 -23.57
N LYS A 2 -56.41 -55.10 -24.88
CA LYS A 2 -55.82 -54.19 -25.89
C LYS A 2 -56.20 -52.72 -25.61
N LYS A 3 -55.27 -51.80 -25.86
CA LYS A 3 -55.44 -50.76 -26.89
C LYS A 3 -54.14 -49.99 -27.12
N THR A 4 -53.53 -50.31 -28.25
CA THR A 4 -52.61 -49.49 -29.03
C THR A 4 -53.28 -48.17 -29.40
N LEU A 5 -52.52 -47.07 -29.40
CA LEU A 5 -52.67 -46.03 -30.41
C LEU A 5 -51.32 -45.38 -30.70
N LEU A 6 -50.94 -45.46 -31.98
CA LEU A 6 -49.81 -44.81 -32.63
C LEU A 6 -49.97 -43.28 -32.57
N LEU A 7 -48.83 -42.57 -32.49
CA LEU A 7 -48.64 -41.30 -33.19
C LEU A 7 -47.22 -41.22 -33.74
N LEU A 8 -47.16 -41.11 -35.07
CA LEU A 8 -45.99 -40.87 -35.89
C LEU A 8 -45.35 -39.53 -35.51
N SER A 9 -44.04 -39.48 -35.43
CA SER A 9 -43.30 -38.23 -35.59
C SER A 9 -42.11 -38.46 -36.53
N THR A 10 -42.11 -37.65 -37.58
CA THR A 10 -41.20 -37.62 -38.72
C THR A 10 -39.78 -37.27 -38.31
N LEU A 11 -38.83 -38.15 -38.62
CA LEU A 11 -37.40 -37.91 -38.42
C LEU A 11 -36.86 -37.06 -39.59
N ALA A 12 -36.76 -35.75 -39.38
CA ALA A 12 -36.12 -34.83 -40.32
C ALA A 12 -34.60 -34.93 -40.16
N LEU A 13 -33.92 -35.45 -41.19
CA LEU A 13 -32.47 -35.38 -41.35
C LEU A 13 -32.06 -33.92 -41.62
N LEU A 14 -31.58 -33.22 -40.59
CA LEU A 14 -30.83 -31.98 -40.75
C LEU A 14 -29.35 -32.36 -40.93
N SER A 15 -28.84 -32.19 -42.15
CA SER A 15 -27.40 -32.19 -42.40
C SER A 15 -26.77 -31.06 -41.60
N ALA A 16 -25.97 -31.39 -40.59
CA ALA A 16 -25.16 -30.43 -39.87
C ALA A 16 -24.09 -29.89 -40.84
N CYS A 17 -24.18 -28.60 -41.18
CA CYS A 17 -23.08 -27.90 -41.83
C CYS A 17 -21.89 -27.84 -40.88
N ASP A 18 -20.80 -28.48 -41.28
CA ASP A 18 -19.46 -28.30 -40.73
C ASP A 18 -19.10 -26.80 -40.66
N LYS A 19 -19.07 -26.26 -39.44
CA LYS A 19 -18.35 -25.02 -39.15
C LYS A 19 -17.43 -25.31 -37.98
N ALA A 20 -16.20 -25.69 -38.30
CA ALA A 20 -15.14 -25.86 -37.32
C ALA A 20 -15.03 -24.59 -36.46
N PRO A 21 -15.00 -24.69 -35.12
CA PRO A 21 -14.74 -23.56 -34.26
C PRO A 21 -13.34 -23.02 -34.57
N GLN A 22 -13.28 -21.82 -35.15
CA GLN A 22 -12.03 -21.12 -35.34
C GLN A 22 -11.53 -20.73 -33.94
N ALA A 23 -10.37 -21.28 -33.53
CA ALA A 23 -9.77 -20.98 -32.25
C ALA A 23 -9.64 -19.45 -32.08
N PRO A 24 -9.98 -18.88 -30.90
CA PRO A 24 -9.82 -17.45 -30.67
C PRO A 24 -8.36 -17.06 -30.89
N LYS A 25 -8.12 -16.03 -31.71
CA LYS A 25 -6.79 -15.44 -31.88
C LYS A 25 -6.30 -14.96 -30.50
N PRO A 26 -5.04 -15.24 -30.10
CA PRO A 26 -4.52 -14.75 -28.83
C PRO A 26 -4.66 -13.22 -28.75
N ALA A 27 -5.29 -12.74 -27.69
CA ALA A 27 -5.32 -11.31 -27.40
C ALA A 27 -3.86 -10.82 -27.23
N PRO A 28 -3.53 -9.61 -27.71
CA PRO A 28 -2.21 -9.04 -27.47
C PRO A 28 -1.95 -8.94 -25.95
N PRO A 29 -0.70 -9.13 -25.50
CA PRO A 29 -0.37 -9.02 -24.09
C PRO A 29 -0.82 -7.66 -23.56
N SER A 30 -1.62 -7.67 -22.50
CA SER A 30 -2.13 -6.46 -21.86
C SER A 30 -0.96 -5.60 -21.41
N VAL A 31 -0.80 -4.41 -22.01
CA VAL A 31 0.27 -3.44 -21.73
C VAL A 31 0.13 -2.80 -20.33
N GLN A 32 -0.88 -3.17 -19.56
CA GLN A 32 -1.29 -2.46 -18.34
C GLN A 32 -0.56 -2.91 -17.05
N ALA A 33 0.26 -3.96 -17.09
CA ALA A 33 0.86 -4.53 -15.88
C ALA A 33 2.13 -3.81 -15.37
N SER A 34 2.62 -2.75 -16.03
CA SER A 34 3.98 -2.22 -15.79
C SER A 34 4.06 -0.81 -15.17
N LEU A 35 2.97 -0.26 -14.62
CA LEU A 35 2.96 1.13 -14.13
C LEU A 35 3.15 1.31 -12.62
N VAL A 36 3.20 0.22 -11.84
CA VAL A 36 3.54 0.35 -10.41
C VAL A 36 5.07 0.47 -10.33
N PRO A 37 5.64 1.61 -9.87
CA PRO A 37 7.09 1.73 -9.69
C PRO A 37 7.59 0.55 -8.86
N GLU A 38 8.80 0.03 -9.04
CA GLU A 38 9.27 -1.10 -8.19
C GLU A 38 9.57 -0.69 -6.75
N THR A 39 9.91 0.59 -6.53
CA THR A 39 10.20 1.16 -5.22
C THR A 39 9.17 2.24 -4.88
N LEU A 40 8.65 2.23 -3.66
CA LEU A 40 7.75 3.29 -3.21
C LEU A 40 8.59 4.50 -2.78
N PRO A 41 8.10 5.74 -2.98
CA PRO A 41 8.79 6.93 -2.48
C PRO A 41 9.12 6.85 -0.98
N THR A 42 8.22 6.26 -0.20
CA THR A 42 8.36 6.02 1.25
C THR A 42 9.47 5.02 1.59
N ASP A 43 9.95 4.20 0.66
CA ASP A 43 11.10 3.31 0.90
C ASP A 43 12.39 4.10 1.15
N LYS A 44 12.47 5.34 0.66
CA LYS A 44 13.59 6.26 0.95
C LYS A 44 13.66 6.64 2.43
N TRP A 45 12.57 6.44 3.17
CA TRP A 45 12.47 6.83 4.57
C TRP A 45 13.01 5.77 5.53
N VAL A 46 13.30 4.56 5.04
CA VAL A 46 13.90 3.49 5.86
C VAL A 46 15.19 3.96 6.53
N GLY A 47 15.37 3.59 7.80
CA GLY A 47 16.49 3.96 8.66
C GLY A 47 16.10 4.92 9.79
N LYS A 48 17.12 5.47 10.45
CA LYS A 48 16.97 6.30 11.66
C LYS A 48 16.77 7.79 11.31
N TRP A 49 15.97 8.47 12.12
CA TRP A 49 15.67 9.91 12.08
C TRP A 49 15.69 10.46 13.51
N ILE A 50 16.16 11.70 13.68
CA ILE A 50 16.43 12.29 14.99
C ILE A 50 15.54 13.52 15.22
N GLY A 51 14.81 13.54 16.32
CA GLY A 51 14.07 14.70 16.80
C GLY A 51 14.83 15.43 17.92
N VAL A 52 14.20 16.47 18.47
CA VAL A 52 14.74 17.18 19.64
C VAL A 52 14.53 16.37 20.92
N GLU A 53 15.27 16.68 21.98
CA GLU A 53 14.96 16.19 23.35
C GLU A 53 14.87 14.65 23.50
N GLY A 54 15.58 13.90 22.64
CA GLY A 54 15.59 12.43 22.67
C GLY A 54 14.51 11.75 21.82
N LEU A 55 13.64 12.53 21.17
CA LEU A 55 12.73 12.01 20.15
C LEU A 55 13.54 11.35 19.04
N HIS A 56 13.09 10.19 18.59
CA HIS A 56 13.69 9.48 17.48
C HIS A 56 12.64 8.64 16.77
N LEU A 57 12.93 8.34 15.51
CA LEU A 57 12.13 7.44 14.70
C LEU A 57 13.07 6.52 13.92
N THR A 58 12.78 5.23 13.91
CA THR A 58 13.37 4.25 13.00
C THR A 58 12.26 3.68 12.14
N VAL A 59 12.42 3.82 10.82
CA VAL A 59 11.52 3.22 9.84
C VAL A 59 12.18 1.95 9.31
N SER A 60 11.50 0.83 9.42
CA SER A 60 11.93 -0.46 8.84
C SER A 60 10.84 -0.99 7.92
N LYS A 61 11.20 -1.77 6.90
CA LYS A 61 10.21 -2.50 6.09
C LYS A 61 9.59 -3.63 6.92
N ASP A 62 8.30 -3.84 6.75
CA ASP A 62 7.59 -5.03 7.27
C ASP A 62 7.43 -6.04 6.14
N ASP A 63 8.53 -6.74 5.82
CA ASP A 63 8.57 -7.73 4.74
C ASP A 63 7.63 -8.93 5.00
N SER A 64 7.13 -9.10 6.23
CA SER A 64 6.18 -10.16 6.57
C SER A 64 4.77 -9.90 6.01
N ILE A 65 4.42 -8.64 5.77
CA ILE A 65 3.17 -8.22 5.14
C ILE A 65 3.41 -7.90 3.67
N GLY A 66 4.57 -7.33 3.36
CA GLY A 66 5.03 -7.06 2.01
C GLY A 66 5.19 -5.58 1.74
N ARG A 67 5.30 -5.27 0.44
CA ARG A 67 5.70 -3.94 -0.02
C ARG A 67 4.74 -2.84 0.47
N GLY A 68 5.33 -1.72 0.90
CA GLY A 68 4.58 -0.56 1.41
C GLY A 68 4.10 -0.71 2.84
N HIS A 69 4.46 -1.78 3.53
CA HIS A 69 4.26 -1.93 4.97
C HIS A 69 5.56 -1.67 5.71
N TYR A 70 5.44 -1.00 6.85
CA TYR A 70 6.58 -0.54 7.65
C TYR A 70 6.34 -0.79 9.13
N LEU A 71 7.44 -0.93 9.87
CA LEU A 71 7.48 -0.79 11.33
C LEU A 71 8.10 0.56 11.68
N LEU A 72 7.39 1.33 12.49
CA LEU A 72 7.79 2.66 12.95
C LEU A 72 8.11 2.58 14.45
N THR A 73 9.39 2.42 14.79
CA THR A 73 9.85 2.42 16.18
C THR A 73 10.26 3.82 16.59
N MET A 74 9.62 4.40 17.61
CA MET A 74 9.78 5.81 17.92
C MET A 74 9.68 6.14 19.42
N GLN A 75 10.37 7.21 19.81
CA GLN A 75 10.03 8.07 20.94
C GLN A 75 9.44 9.34 20.35
N TYR A 76 8.17 9.64 20.66
CA TYR A 76 7.39 10.71 20.05
C TYR A 76 6.92 11.80 21.03
N GLY A 77 7.30 11.67 22.30
CA GLY A 77 7.09 12.67 23.34
C GLY A 77 8.12 12.46 24.45
N LEU A 78 7.98 13.20 25.56
CA LEU A 78 8.89 13.08 26.71
C LEU A 78 8.40 12.11 27.78
N ASP A 79 7.12 11.73 27.70
CA ASP A 79 6.51 10.79 28.63
C ASP A 79 6.94 9.34 28.32
N ALA A 80 6.90 8.47 29.34
CA ALA A 80 7.35 7.09 29.23
C ALA A 80 6.48 6.23 28.29
N ASP A 81 5.21 6.59 28.15
CA ASP A 81 4.25 5.97 27.23
C ASP A 81 4.24 6.60 25.84
N ALA A 82 5.00 7.69 25.64
CA ALA A 82 5.21 8.32 24.34
C ALA A 82 6.31 7.59 23.52
N ALA A 83 6.30 6.26 23.58
CA ALA A 83 7.22 5.38 22.85
C ALA A 83 6.54 4.11 22.36
N GLY A 84 7.04 3.51 21.27
CA GLY A 84 6.55 2.23 20.80
C GLY A 84 7.00 1.85 19.41
N THR A 85 6.50 0.70 18.93
CA THR A 85 6.62 0.27 17.53
C THR A 85 5.23 0.14 16.93
N PHE A 86 4.99 0.86 15.83
CA PHE A 86 3.68 0.94 15.19
C PHE A 86 3.73 0.43 13.76
N LYS A 87 2.67 -0.25 13.32
CA LYS A 87 2.53 -0.69 11.93
C LYS A 87 2.11 0.50 11.07
N GLY A 88 2.86 0.73 10.00
CA GLY A 88 2.60 1.76 9.01
C GLY A 88 2.29 1.16 7.64
N GLN A 89 1.53 1.90 6.83
CA GLN A 89 1.26 1.58 5.43
C GLN A 89 1.46 2.81 4.55
N ALA A 90 2.12 2.65 3.41
CA ALA A 90 2.20 3.69 2.40
C ALA A 90 0.80 4.07 1.91
N GLY A 91 0.50 5.36 1.99
CA GLY A 91 -0.66 6.01 1.40
C GLY A 91 -0.23 7.11 0.43
N GLU A 92 -1.21 7.84 -0.11
CA GLU A 92 -0.97 8.95 -1.05
C GLU A 92 -0.08 10.04 -0.45
N ASP A 93 -0.30 10.33 0.83
CA ASP A 93 0.29 11.46 1.55
C ASP A 93 1.58 11.11 2.33
N GLY A 94 1.92 9.84 2.47
CA GLY A 94 3.02 9.38 3.32
C GLY A 94 2.77 8.00 3.92
N ILE A 95 3.24 7.76 5.15
CA ILE A 95 2.98 6.50 5.87
C ILE A 95 1.83 6.74 6.85
N LEU A 96 0.71 6.07 6.65
CA LEU A 96 -0.44 6.02 7.54
C LEU A 96 -0.16 5.03 8.68
N PHE A 97 -0.40 5.41 9.93
CA PHE A 97 -0.23 4.53 11.09
C PHE A 97 -1.18 4.91 12.23
N ASN A 98 -1.38 4.01 13.19
CA ASN A 98 -2.19 4.26 14.38
C ASN A 98 -1.32 4.17 15.64
N ARG A 99 -1.59 5.08 16.58
CA ARG A 99 -1.00 5.16 17.92
C ARG A 99 -2.11 5.31 18.97
N PRO A 100 -1.80 5.23 20.28
CA PRO A 100 -2.77 5.50 21.34
C PRO A 100 -3.41 6.90 21.25
N ASP A 101 -2.71 7.87 20.68
CA ASP A 101 -3.20 9.24 20.47
C ASP A 101 -3.99 9.42 19.17
N GLY A 102 -4.21 8.35 18.39
CA GLY A 102 -5.08 8.33 17.22
C GLY A 102 -4.40 7.96 15.91
N PRO A 103 -5.12 8.08 14.78
CA PRO A 103 -4.57 7.91 13.44
C PRO A 103 -3.62 9.06 13.10
N GLN A 104 -2.48 8.71 12.51
CA GLN A 104 -1.39 9.64 12.17
C GLN A 104 -0.93 9.44 10.73
N VAL A 105 -0.27 10.46 10.18
CA VAL A 105 0.40 10.39 8.87
C VAL A 105 1.81 10.92 9.01
N LEU A 106 2.81 10.09 8.72
CA LEU A 106 4.20 10.50 8.62
C LEU A 106 4.46 11.03 7.21
N ARG A 107 4.85 12.30 7.09
CA ARG A 107 5.02 13.00 5.81
C ARG A 107 6.46 13.47 5.64
N ALA A 108 6.93 13.54 4.39
CA ALA A 108 8.15 14.30 4.10
C ALA A 108 7.93 15.78 4.36
N GLY A 109 8.96 16.45 4.89
CA GLY A 109 8.96 17.87 5.17
C GLY A 109 10.38 18.38 5.34
N ASN A 110 10.49 19.53 6.00
CA ASN A 110 11.77 20.14 6.35
C ASN A 110 11.73 20.59 7.81
N GLY A 111 12.84 21.15 8.27
CA GLY A 111 13.03 21.68 9.61
C GLY A 111 11.93 22.64 10.03
N ALA A 112 11.60 23.60 9.18
CA ALA A 112 10.56 24.58 9.46
C ALA A 112 9.17 23.92 9.61
N ALA A 113 8.85 22.91 8.81
CA ALA A 113 7.59 22.18 8.88
C ALA A 113 7.41 21.41 10.21
N THR A 114 8.51 21.06 10.89
CA THR A 114 8.45 20.44 12.23
C THR A 114 7.90 21.41 13.29
N GLY A 115 8.02 22.72 13.09
CA GLY A 115 7.75 23.73 14.12
C GLY A 115 8.79 23.79 15.25
N LEU A 116 9.88 22.99 15.17
CA LEU A 116 10.90 22.89 16.20
C LEU A 116 12.11 23.76 15.84
N LYS A 117 12.38 24.77 16.68
CA LYS A 117 13.45 25.78 16.44
C LYS A 117 14.81 25.16 16.12
N TRP A 118 15.19 24.11 16.84
CA TRP A 118 16.50 23.44 16.68
C TRP A 118 16.64 22.66 15.37
N LEU A 119 15.51 22.33 14.73
CA LEU A 119 15.49 21.63 13.45
C LEU A 119 15.29 22.59 12.28
N ALA A 120 14.95 23.87 12.50
CA ALA A 120 14.41 24.79 11.49
C ALA A 120 15.17 24.84 10.16
N ASP A 121 16.51 24.75 10.20
CA ASP A 121 17.35 24.83 9.01
C ASP A 121 17.55 23.50 8.27
N LYS A 122 17.16 22.37 8.88
CA LYS A 122 17.23 21.04 8.27
C LYS A 122 16.33 20.93 7.05
N LYS A 123 16.76 20.14 6.06
CA LYS A 123 16.04 19.99 4.77
C LYS A 123 15.45 18.61 4.57
N ASP A 124 16.04 17.59 5.17
CA ASP A 124 15.55 16.22 5.10
C ASP A 124 14.89 15.85 6.43
N CYS A 125 13.57 15.99 6.50
CA CYS A 125 12.81 15.68 7.71
C CYS A 125 11.55 14.89 7.39
N LEU A 126 11.11 14.09 8.37
CA LEU A 126 9.80 13.50 8.43
C LEU A 126 9.01 14.17 9.56
N VAL A 127 7.74 14.46 9.30
CA VAL A 127 6.85 15.21 10.19
C VAL A 127 5.57 14.43 10.37
N VAL A 128 5.13 14.30 11.63
CA VAL A 128 3.82 13.74 11.96
C VAL A 128 2.83 14.88 12.20
N ASN A 129 3.20 15.80 13.09
CA ASN A 129 2.44 17.00 13.42
C ASN A 129 3.39 18.17 13.69
N THR A 130 2.86 19.39 13.73
CA THR A 130 3.64 20.52 14.28
C THR A 130 4.01 20.23 15.73
N GLY A 131 5.31 20.32 16.05
CA GLY A 131 5.87 19.91 17.34
C GLY A 131 6.43 18.48 17.34
N GLU A 132 6.19 17.67 16.31
CA GLU A 132 6.67 16.30 16.19
C GLU A 132 7.32 16.07 14.82
N GLY A 133 8.65 16.17 14.78
CA GLY A 133 9.42 15.95 13.57
C GLY A 133 10.81 15.38 13.85
N TYR A 134 11.32 14.67 12.85
CA TYR A 134 12.58 13.96 12.90
C TYR A 134 13.36 14.26 11.63
N CYS A 135 14.62 14.70 11.76
CA CYS A 135 15.44 15.06 10.62
C CYS A 135 16.67 14.15 10.50
N ARG A 136 17.20 14.09 9.29
CA ARG A 136 18.56 13.66 8.97
C ARG A 136 19.41 14.90 8.69
N GLU A 137 20.71 14.69 8.50
CA GLU A 137 21.73 15.70 8.17
C GLU A 137 21.17 16.95 7.46
#